data_AF-A0AAW4VVG2-F1
#
_entry.id   AF-A0AAW4VVG2-F1
#
_cell.length_a   1.000
_cell.length_b   1.000
_cell.length_c   1.000
_cell.angle_alpha   90.00
_cell.angle_beta   90.00
_cell.angle_gamma   90.00
#
_symmetry.space_group_name_H-M   'P 1'
#
loop_
_entity.id
_entity.type
_entity.pdbx_description
1 polymer ?
#
loop_
_entity_poly.entity_id
_entity_poly.type
_entity_poly.pdbx_seq_one_letter_code
_entity_poly.pdbx_strand_id
1 'polypeptide(L)' 'VIAVISGHIHYDSSMTKNGMLLIQTLDSLARNDYAGKMPDRPIISLEEDAWDVFTIDRSSRKIYATRFGAGSSRVFS' A
#
# COMPACT_ATOMS: atom_id res chain seq x y z
N VAL A 1 8.06 16.32 6.98
CA VAL A 1 7.60 15.14 6.22
C VAL A 1 7.27 14.05 7.23
N ILE A 2 6.10 13.41 7.13
CA ILE A 2 5.71 12.31 8.04
C ILE A 2 5.84 10.94 7.37
N ALA A 3 5.75 10.89 6.04
CA ALA A 3 6.06 9.72 5.23
C ALA A 3 6.37 10.15 3.79
N VAL A 4 7.02 9.26 3.04
CA VAL A 4 7.07 9.24 1.56
C VAL A 4 6.26 8.04 1.10
N ILE A 5 5.35 8.26 0.15
CA ILE A 5 4.48 7.22 -0.40
C ILE A 5 4.87 7.01 -1.87
N SER A 6 5.14 5.77 -2.27
CA SER A 6 5.64 5.43 -3.61
C SER A 6 5.03 4.16 -4.19
N GLY A 7 5.12 4.03 -5.52
CA GLY A 7 4.87 2.78 -6.25
C GLY A 7 6.18 2.13 -6.71
N HIS A 8 6.23 1.70 -7.98
CA HIS A 8 7.38 1.13 -8.72
C HIS A 8 7.65 -0.37 -8.54
N ILE A 9 7.66 -0.88 -7.32
CA ILE A 9 8.06 -2.28 -7.05
C ILE A 9 6.87 -3.24 -6.98
N HIS A 10 5.64 -2.72 -7.12
CA HIS A 10 4.42 -3.50 -7.29
C HIS A 10 4.11 -4.44 -6.12
N TYR A 11 4.47 -4.10 -4.89
CA TYR A 11 3.96 -4.79 -3.70
C TYR A 11 4.02 -3.90 -2.47
N ASP A 12 3.16 -4.21 -1.51
CA ASP A 12 3.04 -3.47 -0.26
C ASP A 12 4.29 -3.69 0.61
N SER A 13 4.91 -2.59 1.04
CA SER A 13 6.10 -2.62 1.90
C SER A 13 6.21 -1.31 2.67
N SER A 14 6.97 -1.34 3.76
CA SER A 14 7.38 -0.12 4.43
C SER A 14 8.74 -0.28 5.09
N MET A 15 9.47 0.82 5.18
CA MET A 15 10.68 0.90 5.98
C MET A 15 10.87 2.29 6.57
N THR A 16 11.66 2.38 7.64
CA THR A 16 12.12 3.67 8.16
C THR A 16 13.57 3.87 7.75
N LYS A 17 13.88 5.01 7.12
CA LYS A 17 15.24 5.40 6.75
C LYS A 17 15.47 6.85 7.12
N ASN A 18 16.56 7.13 7.84
CA ASN A 18 16.92 8.48 8.31
C ASN A 18 15.76 9.18 9.06
N GLY A 19 15.02 8.42 9.88
CA GLY A 19 13.86 8.94 10.64
C GLY A 19 12.62 9.27 9.80
N MET A 20 12.61 8.90 8.51
CA MET A 20 11.47 9.07 7.61
C MET A 20 10.83 7.71 7.33
N LEU A 21 9.51 7.65 7.41
CA LEU A 21 8.74 6.48 6.98
C LEU A 21 8.62 6.48 5.45
N LEU A 22 8.92 5.35 4.82
CA LEU A 22 8.77 5.12 3.39
C LEU A 22 7.73 4.01 3.23
N ILE A 23 6.62 4.33 2.59
CA ILE A 23 5.51 3.42 2.31
C ILE A 23 5.51 3.15 0.82
N GLN A 24 5.46 1.87 0.47
CA GLN A 24 5.30 1.42 -0.89
C GLN A 24 3.97 0.69 -1.04
N THR A 25 3.26 0.97 -2.13
CA THR A 25 1.97 0.37 -2.41
C THR A 25 2.02 -0.55 -3.62
N LEU A 26 1.07 -1.48 -3.67
CA LEU A 26 0.70 -2.24 -4.86
C LEU A 26 0.36 -1.31 -6.03
N ASP A 27 0.52 -1.81 -7.26
CA ASP A 27 0.04 -1.13 -8.48
C ASP A 27 -1.42 -1.51 -8.78
N SER A 28 -2.09 -0.81 -9.71
CA SER A 28 -3.50 -1.11 -10.05
C SER A 28 -3.64 -2.31 -10.98
N LEU A 29 -2.60 -2.73 -11.72
CA LEU A 29 -2.75 -3.80 -12.70
C LEU A 29 -2.86 -5.18 -12.03
N ALA A 30 -3.81 -6.00 -12.46
CA ALA A 30 -3.95 -7.38 -12.05
C ALA A 30 -2.80 -8.26 -12.58
N ARG A 31 -1.68 -8.24 -11.84
CA ARG A 31 -0.46 -9.02 -12.12
C ARG A 31 0.07 -9.65 -10.83
N ASN A 32 1.00 -10.60 -10.96
CA ASN A 32 1.74 -11.18 -9.83
C ASN A 32 3.21 -11.42 -10.25
N ASP A 33 3.95 -10.33 -10.41
CA ASP A 33 5.38 -10.37 -10.81
C ASP A 33 6.27 -10.95 -9.68
N TYR A 34 5.77 -10.93 -8.43
CA TYR A 34 6.49 -11.38 -7.23
C TYR A 34 5.63 -12.32 -6.38
N ALA A 35 5.63 -13.60 -6.75
CA ALA A 35 4.89 -14.66 -6.05
C ALA A 35 5.21 -14.65 -4.53
N GLY A 36 4.15 -14.66 -3.72
CA GLY A 36 4.23 -14.61 -2.26
C GLY A 36 4.40 -13.21 -1.65
N LYS A 37 4.62 -12.17 -2.47
CA LYS A 37 4.62 -10.75 -2.03
C LYS A 37 3.44 -9.96 -2.57
N MET A 38 2.92 -10.36 -3.73
CA MET A 38 1.72 -9.78 -4.33
C MET A 38 0.53 -10.74 -4.10
N PRO A 39 -0.67 -10.20 -3.85
CA PRO A 39 -1.87 -11.01 -3.91
C PRO A 39 -2.15 -11.47 -5.35
N ASP A 40 -2.74 -12.65 -5.50
CA ASP A 40 -3.34 -13.04 -6.78
C ASP A 40 -4.59 -12.19 -7.05
N ARG A 41 -4.75 -11.75 -8.30
CA ARG A 41 -5.78 -10.78 -8.70
C ARG A 41 -6.57 -11.31 -9.89
N PRO A 42 -7.78 -11.85 -9.66
CA PRO A 42 -8.63 -12.30 -10.74
C PRO A 42 -9.12 -11.11 -11.58
N ILE A 43 -9.17 -11.28 -12.90
CA ILE A 43 -9.70 -10.27 -13.83
C ILE A 43 -11.23 -10.33 -13.78
N ILE A 44 -11.89 -9.17 -13.88
CA ILE A 44 -13.34 -8.97 -13.75
C ILE A 44 -13.81 -9.31 -12.33
N SER A 45 -13.09 -8.83 -11.32
CA SER A 45 -13.47 -8.94 -9.90
C SER A 45 -13.19 -7.65 -9.13
N LEU A 46 -13.73 -7.53 -7.91
CA LEU A 46 -13.47 -6.37 -7.05
C LEU A 46 -11.99 -6.29 -6.65
N GLU A 47 -11.31 -7.44 -6.60
CA GLU A 47 -9.89 -7.60 -6.31
C GLU A 47 -9.01 -7.40 -7.57
N GLU A 48 -9.60 -7.19 -8.75
CA GLU A 48 -8.84 -6.85 -9.95
C GLU A 48 -8.05 -5.56 -9.75
N ASP A 49 -8.63 -4.56 -9.08
CA ASP A 49 -8.02 -3.26 -8.77
C ASP A 49 -7.44 -3.19 -7.35
N ALA A 50 -6.56 -2.21 -7.13
CA ALA A 50 -5.93 -1.98 -5.84
C ALA A 50 -5.58 -0.50 -5.72
N TRP A 51 -6.34 0.20 -4.89
CA TRP A 51 -6.12 1.61 -4.64
C TRP A 51 -6.29 1.92 -3.16
N ASP A 52 -5.49 2.87 -2.68
CA ASP A 52 -5.37 3.20 -1.27
C ASP A 52 -5.85 4.63 -0.99
N VAL A 53 -6.69 4.79 0.04
CA VAL A 53 -6.99 6.09 0.64
C VAL A 53 -6.12 6.28 1.87
N PHE A 54 -5.32 7.34 1.88
CA PHE A 54 -4.50 7.70 3.02
C PHE A 54 -5.19 8.74 3.89
N THR A 55 -5.52 8.36 5.12
CA THR A 55 -6.03 9.27 6.16
C THR A 55 -4.94 9.52 7.19
N ILE A 56 -4.68 10.78 7.51
CA ILE A 56 -3.59 11.19 8.39
C ILE A 56 -4.16 11.80 9.66
N ASP A 57 -3.96 11.13 10.80
CA ASP A 57 -4.20 11.73 12.12
C ASP A 57 -2.93 12.45 12.56
N ARG A 58 -2.98 13.78 12.51
CA ARG A 58 -1.85 14.65 12.87
C ARG A 58 -1.57 14.66 14.37
N SER A 59 -2.58 14.41 15.21
CA SER A 59 -2.46 14.48 16.66
C SER A 59 -1.71 13.26 17.21
N SER A 60 -2.06 12.07 16.72
CA SER A 60 -1.41 10.81 17.09
C SER A 60 -0.26 10.42 16.15
N ARG A 61 0.00 11.22 15.11
CA ARG A 61 0.99 10.97 14.04
C ARG A 61 0.81 9.61 13.35
N LYS A 62 -0.44 9.16 13.20
CA LYS A 62 -0.77 7.90 12.53
C LYS A 62 -1.20 8.12 11.09
N ILE A 63 -0.82 7.18 10.23
CA ILE A 63 -1.27 7.12 8.84
C ILE A 63 -2.07 5.83 8.67
N TYR A 64 -3.30 5.96 8.19
CA TYR A 64 -4.19 4.85 7.87
C TYR A 64 -4.29 4.73 6.36
N ALA A 65 -3.92 3.59 5.80
CA ALA A 65 -4.08 3.27 4.39
C ALA A 65 -5.25 2.30 4.24
N THR A 66 -6.40 2.81 3.83
CA THR A 66 -7.60 2.01 3.55
C THR A 66 -7.54 1.50 2.12
N ARG A 67 -7.38 0.18 1.97
CA ARG A 67 -7.31 -0.51 0.68
C ARG A 67 -8.72 -0.82 0.19
N PHE A 68 -8.97 -0.50 -1.07
CA PHE A 68 -10.08 -1.02 -1.85
C PHE A 68 -9.54 -1.95 -2.93
N GLY A 69 -10.24 -3.08 -3.13
CA GLY A 69 -9.79 -4.16 -4.00
C GLY A 69 -8.74 -5.05 -3.33
N ALA A 70 -7.71 -5.48 -4.08
CA ALA A 70 -6.80 -6.54 -3.61
C ALA A 70 -5.95 -6.14 -2.39
N GLY A 71 -5.88 -7.02 -1.40
CA GLY A 71 -5.05 -6.85 -0.20
C GLY A 71 -5.82 -6.29 0.99
N SER A 72 -5.07 -5.77 1.97
CA SER A 72 -5.63 -5.38 3.28
C SER A 72 -5.30 -3.93 3.64
N SER A 73 -6.18 -3.33 4.45
CA SER A 73 -5.90 -2.03 5.07
C SER A 73 -4.68 -2.11 6.00
N ARG A 74 -3.92 -1.02 6.10
CA ARG A 74 -2.65 -0.93 6.86
C ARG A 74 -2.61 0.32 7.72
N VAL A 75 -1.83 0.27 8.80
CA VAL A 75 -1.63 1.39 9.74
C VAL A 75 -0.15 1.59 10.00
N PHE A 76 0.30 2.84 10.01
CA PHE A 76 1.69 3.21 10.21
C PHE A 76 1.85 4.33 11.25
N SER A 77 3.00 4.37 11.91
CA SER A 77 3.38 5.35 12.96
C SER A 77 4.88 5.64 12.94
#